data_AF-A0A537N5W5-F1
#
_entry.id   AF-A0A537N5W5-F1
#
_cell.length_a   1.000
_cell.length_b   1.000
_cell.length_c   1.000
_cell.angle_alpha   90.00
_cell.angle_beta   90.00
_cell.angle_gamma   90.00
#
_symmetry.space_group_name_H-M   'P 1'
#
loop_
_entity.id
_entity.type
_entity.pdbx_description
1 polymer ?
#
loop_
_entity_poly.entity_id
_entity_poly.type
_entity_poly.pdbx_seq_one_letter_code
_entity_poly.pdbx_strand_id
1 'polypeptide(L)'
;MLRAVIGTVSVLAGFVVLEQSVDASTGLAGSCKAAQAYALLQPGQPLPVRATPTPEGTVIGALATRNMTAEVSTSSVTVIGSQSGWARIALGGADYTAVDGKPQFGWVPADSLAVSSRLEGAVTMFSRPGLLGQEIGQIKNEDLQFRMLGCRGEWLQVINAEKGNVWIDRWCAKEEGCAG
;
A
#
# COMPACT_ATOMS: atom_id res chain seq x y z
N MET A 1 -51.48 10.26 -25.42
CA MET A 1 -50.49 11.34 -25.53
C MET A 1 -49.19 10.84 -24.94
N LEU A 2 -48.13 10.75 -25.76
CA LEU A 2 -46.76 10.36 -25.37
C LEU A 2 -46.10 11.47 -24.54
N ARG A 3 -45.23 11.09 -23.60
CA ARG A 3 -43.89 11.68 -23.45
C ARG A 3 -42.88 10.61 -23.04
N ALA A 4 -42.12 10.12 -24.01
CA ALA A 4 -40.87 9.40 -23.79
C ALA A 4 -39.81 10.41 -23.36
N VAL A 5 -39.12 10.16 -22.25
CA VAL A 5 -37.91 10.90 -21.88
C VAL A 5 -36.73 10.10 -22.40
N ILE A 6 -36.21 10.53 -23.54
CA ILE A 6 -34.92 10.09 -24.07
C ILE A 6 -33.86 10.86 -23.29
N GLY A 7 -33.23 10.18 -22.33
CA GLY A 7 -32.02 10.67 -21.68
C GLY A 7 -30.82 10.33 -22.56
N THR A 8 -30.22 11.36 -23.14
CA THR A 8 -29.02 11.32 -23.96
C THR A 8 -27.86 10.68 -23.19
N VAL A 9 -27.27 9.60 -23.72
CA VAL A 9 -26.02 9.04 -23.21
C VAL A 9 -24.87 9.88 -23.78
N SER A 10 -24.24 10.69 -22.93
CA SER A 10 -22.96 11.31 -23.24
C SER A 10 -21.85 10.33 -22.87
N VAL A 11 -21.31 9.62 -23.86
CA VAL A 11 -20.06 8.86 -23.70
C VAL A 11 -18.92 9.86 -23.72
N LEU A 12 -18.52 10.36 -22.55
CA LEU A 12 -17.19 10.94 -22.39
C LEU A 12 -16.21 9.77 -22.21
N ALA A 13 -15.38 9.56 -23.22
CA ALA A 13 -14.15 8.80 -23.10
C ALA A 13 -13.26 9.51 -22.06
N GLY A 14 -13.30 9.04 -20.82
CA GLY A 14 -12.47 9.50 -19.73
C GLY A 14 -12.35 8.35 -18.75
N PHE A 15 -11.17 7.73 -18.74
CA PHE A 15 -10.67 6.76 -17.78
C PHE A 15 -11.68 6.37 -16.69
N VAL A 16 -12.41 5.27 -16.92
CA VAL A 16 -13.04 4.55 -15.82
C VAL A 16 -11.88 3.88 -15.07
N VAL A 17 -11.27 4.62 -14.15
CA VAL A 17 -10.63 3.96 -13.02
C VAL A 17 -11.79 3.32 -12.30
N LEU A 18 -11.99 2.01 -12.53
CA LEU A 18 -12.72 1.18 -11.59
C LEU A 18 -11.94 1.32 -10.29
N GLU A 19 -12.34 2.27 -9.45
CA GLU A 19 -12.10 2.21 -8.02
C GLU A 19 -12.86 0.97 -7.54
N GLN A 20 -12.27 -0.20 -7.79
CA GLN A 20 -12.57 -1.35 -6.96
C GLN A 20 -12.22 -0.89 -5.56
N SER A 21 -13.27 -0.65 -4.79
CA SER A 21 -13.21 -0.49 -3.34
C SER A 21 -12.71 -1.84 -2.83
N VAL A 22 -11.40 -2.07 -2.90
CA VAL A 22 -10.78 -3.25 -2.35
C VAL A 22 -10.92 -3.07 -0.86
N ASP A 23 -11.82 -3.86 -0.27
CA ASP A 23 -12.01 -3.89 1.16
C ASP A 23 -10.66 -4.26 1.80
N ALA A 24 -9.97 -3.25 2.32
CA ALA A 24 -8.69 -3.41 3.01
C ALA A 24 -8.83 -4.42 4.16
N SER A 25 -10.05 -4.66 4.66
CA SER A 25 -10.41 -5.65 5.68
C SER A 25 -9.94 -7.09 5.42
N THR A 26 -9.53 -7.43 4.19
CA THR A 26 -9.05 -8.80 3.86
C THR A 26 -7.63 -9.13 4.36
N GLY A 27 -6.89 -8.18 4.94
CA GLY A 27 -5.57 -8.44 5.50
C GLY A 27 -5.60 -9.39 6.70
N LEU A 28 -5.14 -10.63 6.53
CA LEU A 28 -4.93 -11.56 7.64
C LEU A 28 -3.94 -10.99 8.65
N ALA A 29 -4.26 -11.09 9.94
CA ALA A 29 -3.34 -10.70 11.01
C ALA A 29 -2.06 -11.51 10.94
N GLY A 30 -0.91 -10.84 10.86
CA GLY A 30 0.39 -11.47 10.73
C GLY A 30 1.51 -10.54 11.17
N SER A 31 2.47 -11.08 11.91
CA SER A 31 3.79 -10.46 11.94
C SER A 31 4.47 -10.74 10.60
N CYS A 32 5.22 -9.77 10.12
CA CYS A 32 6.13 -9.98 9.02
C CYS A 32 7.53 -9.65 9.46
N LYS A 33 8.51 -10.24 8.76
CA LYS A 33 9.86 -9.72 8.82
C LYS A 33 9.81 -8.26 8.42
N ALA A 34 10.61 -7.44 9.12
CA ALA A 34 10.68 -6.02 8.88
C ALA A 34 10.84 -5.75 7.38
N ALA A 35 9.78 -5.19 6.80
CA ALA A 35 9.62 -4.94 5.39
C ALA A 35 9.68 -3.45 5.19
N GLN A 36 10.62 -2.95 4.40
CA GLN A 36 10.56 -1.55 4.01
C GLN A 36 9.42 -1.38 2.99
N ALA A 37 8.68 -0.28 3.11
CA ALA A 37 7.69 0.21 2.17
C ALA A 37 7.78 1.74 2.12
N TYR A 38 7.03 2.39 1.25
CA TYR A 38 6.89 3.84 1.27
C TYR A 38 5.42 4.24 1.33
N ALA A 39 5.11 5.23 2.15
CA ALA A 39 3.80 5.84 2.21
C ALA A 39 3.59 6.74 0.98
N LEU A 40 2.42 6.62 0.35
CA LEU A 40 1.98 7.48 -0.73
C LEU A 40 1.34 8.72 -0.11
N LEU A 41 2.09 9.83 -0.04
CA LEU A 41 1.62 11.07 0.58
C LEU A 41 1.18 12.06 -0.49
N GLN A 42 -0.06 12.53 -0.39
CA GLN A 42 -0.54 13.64 -1.20
C GLN A 42 -0.08 14.99 -0.59
N PRO A 43 0.24 15.99 -1.41
CA PRO A 43 0.61 17.32 -0.93
C PRO A 43 -0.48 17.91 -0.02
N GLY A 44 -0.07 18.36 1.16
CA GLY A 44 -0.98 18.96 2.14
C GLY A 44 -1.92 17.97 2.86
N GLN A 45 -1.86 16.68 2.56
CA GLN A 45 -2.62 15.64 3.26
C GLN A 45 -1.68 14.70 4.02
N PRO A 46 -1.37 14.98 5.30
CA PRO A 46 -0.56 14.08 6.09
C PRO A 46 -1.32 12.78 6.37
N LEU A 47 -0.63 11.65 6.30
CA LEU A 47 -1.19 10.33 6.57
C LEU A 47 -1.26 10.11 8.10
N PRO A 48 -2.46 10.02 8.71
CA PRO A 48 -2.58 9.86 10.16
C PRO A 48 -2.07 8.48 10.60
N VAL A 49 -1.24 8.49 11.64
CA VAL A 49 -0.76 7.28 12.33
C VAL A 49 -1.58 7.09 13.59
N ARG A 50 -2.11 5.88 13.78
CA ARG A 50 -3.05 5.55 14.86
C ARG A 50 -2.46 4.56 15.88
N ALA A 51 -2.97 4.60 17.10
CA ALA A 51 -2.60 3.68 18.18
C ALA A 51 -3.14 2.25 17.95
N THR A 52 -4.28 2.13 17.28
CA THR A 52 -4.99 0.87 17.02
C THR A 52 -5.37 0.75 15.53
N PRO A 53 -5.49 -0.47 14.98
CA PRO A 53 -5.81 -0.72 13.57
C PRO A 53 -7.31 -0.58 13.29
N THR A 54 -7.83 0.64 13.47
CA THR A 54 -9.23 1.00 13.27
C THR A 54 -9.33 2.47 12.84
N PRO A 55 -10.30 2.85 11.99
CA PRO A 55 -10.53 4.24 11.62
C PRO A 55 -10.84 5.15 12.82
N GLU A 56 -11.43 4.59 13.88
CA GLU A 56 -11.77 5.27 15.13
C GLU A 56 -10.59 5.32 16.12
N GLY A 57 -9.48 4.63 15.82
CA GLY A 57 -8.30 4.58 16.68
C GLY A 57 -7.68 5.96 16.89
N THR A 58 -7.23 6.25 18.12
CA THR A 58 -6.61 7.53 18.45
C THR A 58 -5.42 7.84 17.55
N VAL A 59 -5.40 9.05 16.99
CA VAL A 59 -4.27 9.54 16.19
C VAL A 59 -3.12 9.90 17.13
N ILE A 60 -1.98 9.25 16.95
CA ILE A 60 -0.76 9.43 17.77
C ILE A 60 0.31 10.24 17.04
N GLY A 61 0.11 10.51 15.75
CA GLY A 61 1.04 11.27 14.93
C GLY A 61 0.61 11.26 13.47
N ALA A 62 1.47 11.75 12.60
CA ALA A 62 1.25 11.69 11.17
C ALA A 62 2.57 11.53 10.39
N LEU A 63 2.49 10.89 9.24
CA LEU A 63 3.53 10.89 8.22
C LEU A 63 3.23 12.03 7.26
N ALA A 64 4.20 12.92 7.07
CA ALA A 64 4.04 14.08 6.19
C ALA A 64 5.32 14.28 5.38
N THR A 65 5.15 14.63 4.11
CA THR A 65 6.27 15.06 3.29
C THR A 65 6.70 16.47 3.69
N ARG A 66 8.02 16.68 3.77
CA ARG A 66 8.59 18.03 3.89
C ARG A 66 8.65 18.75 2.55
N ASN A 67 8.48 18.03 1.45
CA ASN A 67 8.62 18.57 0.10
C ASN A 67 7.24 18.80 -0.51
N MET A 68 6.68 20.00 -0.31
CA MET A 68 5.31 20.35 -0.72
C MET A 68 5.15 20.67 -2.21
N THR A 69 6.21 20.57 -3.01
CA THR A 69 6.22 20.95 -4.43
C THR A 69 6.05 19.78 -5.40
N ALA A 70 6.17 18.53 -4.93
CA ALA A 70 6.01 17.34 -5.76
C ALA A 70 4.55 16.84 -5.71
N GLU A 71 3.99 16.44 -6.86
CA GLU A 71 2.59 15.97 -7.00
C GLU A 71 2.26 14.75 -6.14
N VAL A 72 3.25 13.90 -5.88
CA VAL A 72 3.23 12.82 -4.89
C VAL A 72 4.58 12.83 -4.18
N SER A 73 4.58 12.70 -2.85
CA SER A 73 5.81 12.53 -2.08
C SER A 73 5.81 11.19 -1.36
N THR A 74 6.98 10.58 -1.25
CA THR A 74 7.15 9.28 -0.60
C THR A 74 7.83 9.44 0.76
N SER A 75 7.36 8.70 1.75
CA SER A 75 7.99 8.58 3.07
C SER A 75 8.32 7.13 3.31
N SER A 76 9.60 6.79 3.43
CA SER A 76 10.00 5.41 3.73
C SER A 76 9.56 5.01 5.14
N VAL A 77 8.94 3.84 5.25
CA VAL A 77 8.46 3.26 6.51
C VAL A 77 8.90 1.81 6.64
N THR A 78 9.13 1.36 7.87
CA THR A 78 9.38 -0.06 8.14
C THR A 78 8.11 -0.71 8.66
N VAL A 79 7.52 -1.60 7.87
CA VAL A 79 6.36 -2.41 8.24
C VAL A 79 6.84 -3.64 9.02
N ILE A 80 6.23 -3.87 10.17
CA ILE A 80 6.58 -4.96 11.11
C ILE A 80 5.41 -5.93 11.34
N GLY A 81 4.26 -5.66 10.75
CA GLY A 81 3.09 -6.52 10.80
C GLY A 81 1.91 -5.92 10.05
N SER A 82 0.84 -6.70 9.93
CA SER A 82 -0.44 -6.24 9.41
C SER A 82 -1.60 -6.86 10.16
N GLN A 83 -2.74 -6.16 10.18
CA GLN A 83 -3.99 -6.64 10.76
C GLN A 83 -5.18 -5.95 10.09
N SER A 84 -6.09 -6.72 9.50
CA SER A 84 -7.40 -6.25 9.03
C SER A 84 -7.31 -5.02 8.10
N GLY A 85 -6.32 -5.00 7.20
CA GLY A 85 -6.08 -3.89 6.27
C GLY A 85 -5.23 -2.75 6.80
N TRP A 86 -4.70 -2.90 8.01
CA TRP A 86 -3.78 -1.95 8.60
C TRP A 86 -2.37 -2.52 8.59
N ALA A 87 -1.40 -1.68 8.28
CA ALA A 87 0.01 -1.96 8.43
C ALA A 87 0.50 -1.40 9.77
N ARG A 88 1.18 -2.24 10.54
CA ARG A 88 1.92 -1.82 11.73
C ARG A 88 3.29 -1.35 11.30
N ILE A 89 3.61 -0.10 11.55
CA ILE A 89 4.88 0.51 11.18
C ILE A 89 5.72 0.83 12.41
N ALA A 90 7.04 0.70 12.29
CA ALA A 90 7.98 1.23 13.25
C ALA A 90 8.09 2.75 13.09
N LEU A 91 8.10 3.47 14.19
CA LEU A 91 8.15 4.93 14.24
C LEU A 91 9.54 5.40 14.67
N GLY A 92 10.03 6.47 14.05
CA GLY A 92 11.38 6.99 14.27
C GLY A 92 12.05 7.61 13.04
N GLY A 93 11.40 7.57 11.87
CA GLY A 93 11.84 8.27 10.67
C GLY A 93 11.63 9.79 10.74
N ALA A 94 12.38 10.53 9.92
CA ALA A 94 12.36 12.00 9.90
C ALA A 94 11.01 12.61 9.44
N ASP A 95 10.21 11.81 8.74
CA ASP A 95 8.92 12.21 8.15
C ASP A 95 7.73 11.96 9.09
N TYR A 96 7.99 11.33 10.24
CA TYR A 96 6.99 11.11 11.28
C TYR A 96 7.00 12.25 12.31
N THR A 97 5.83 12.82 12.57
CA THR A 97 5.61 13.79 13.64
C THR A 97 4.66 13.21 14.68
N ALA A 98 5.11 13.08 15.92
CA ALA A 98 4.28 12.63 17.04
C ALA A 98 3.37 13.76 17.55
N VAL A 99 2.13 13.41 17.90
CA VAL A 99 1.21 14.31 18.61
C VAL A 99 1.52 14.31 20.11
N ASP A 100 1.81 13.13 20.67
CA ASP A 100 2.16 12.97 22.08
C ASP A 100 3.12 11.79 22.28
N GLY A 101 4.06 11.95 23.22
CA GLY A 101 5.07 10.95 23.56
C GLY A 101 6.04 10.58 22.43
N LYS A 102 6.68 9.43 22.59
CA LYS A 102 7.57 8.81 21.59
C LYS A 102 7.13 7.36 21.35
N PRO A 103 5.99 7.15 20.68
CA PRO A 103 5.55 5.81 20.36
C PRO A 103 6.60 5.12 19.47
N GLN A 104 6.87 3.84 19.73
CA GLN A 104 7.82 3.04 18.95
C GLN A 104 7.19 2.46 17.69
N PHE A 105 5.85 2.34 17.67
CA PHE A 105 5.10 1.80 16.56
C PHE A 105 3.73 2.48 16.45
N GLY A 106 3.12 2.39 15.27
CA GLY A 106 1.77 2.87 15.00
C GLY A 106 1.13 2.11 13.85
N TRP A 107 -0.11 2.45 13.56
CA TRP A 107 -0.91 1.83 12.51
C TRP A 107 -1.31 2.83 11.45
N VAL A 108 -1.18 2.41 10.19
CA VAL A 108 -1.67 3.14 9.01
C VAL A 108 -2.47 2.20 8.11
N PRO A 109 -3.39 2.70 7.28
CA PRO A 109 -4.03 1.88 6.25
C PRO A 109 -2.98 1.23 5.36
N ALA A 110 -3.03 -0.07 5.14
CA ALA A 110 -2.03 -0.79 4.35
C ALA A 110 -2.02 -0.32 2.88
N ASP A 111 -3.19 0.03 2.35
CA ASP A 111 -3.40 0.53 0.99
C ASP A 111 -2.84 1.95 0.75
N SER A 112 -2.49 2.66 1.82
CA SER A 112 -1.72 3.91 1.76
C SER A 112 -0.22 3.69 1.57
N LEU A 113 0.24 2.44 1.65
CA LEU A 113 1.64 2.05 1.44
C LEU A 113 1.82 1.40 0.07
N ALA A 114 3.00 1.61 -0.49
CA ALA A 114 3.42 0.98 -1.73
C ALA A 114 4.84 0.40 -1.63
N VAL A 115 5.12 -0.53 -2.54
CA VAL A 115 6.42 -1.15 -2.77
C VAL A 115 6.73 -1.18 -4.26
N SER A 116 8.01 -1.20 -4.61
CA SER A 116 8.47 -1.35 -6.00
C SER A 116 8.93 -2.78 -6.29
N SER A 117 8.62 -3.27 -7.50
CA SER A 117 9.19 -4.50 -8.06
C SER A 117 10.54 -4.31 -8.71
N ARG A 118 11.03 -3.08 -8.83
CA ARG A 118 12.34 -2.80 -9.41
C ARG A 118 13.44 -3.30 -8.48
N LEU A 119 13.82 -4.56 -8.66
CA LEU A 119 14.90 -5.25 -7.98
C LEU A 119 15.60 -6.20 -8.97
N GLU A 120 16.83 -6.59 -8.68
CA GLU A 120 17.53 -7.54 -9.54
C GLU A 120 16.82 -8.91 -9.57
N GLY A 121 16.41 -9.31 -10.77
CA GLY A 121 15.78 -10.60 -11.05
C GLY A 121 14.26 -10.52 -11.24
N ALA A 122 13.63 -11.69 -11.31
CA ALA A 122 12.19 -11.80 -11.43
C ALA A 122 11.53 -11.75 -10.04
N VAL A 123 10.41 -11.02 -9.94
CA VAL A 123 9.51 -11.11 -8.78
C VAL A 123 8.43 -12.13 -9.09
N THR A 124 8.33 -13.17 -8.26
CA THR A 124 7.32 -14.22 -8.45
C THR A 124 6.05 -13.86 -7.70
N MET A 125 4.91 -13.99 -8.37
CA MET A 125 3.59 -13.78 -7.79
C MET A 125 2.95 -15.12 -7.45
N PHE A 126 2.30 -15.19 -6.29
CA PHE A 126 1.69 -16.39 -5.77
C PHE A 126 0.23 -16.17 -5.36
N SER A 127 -0.57 -17.22 -5.46
CA SER A 127 -1.98 -17.19 -5.06
C SER A 127 -2.18 -17.12 -3.53
N ARG A 128 -1.21 -17.61 -2.76
CA ARG A 128 -1.22 -17.61 -1.29
C ARG A 128 0.23 -17.70 -0.74
N PRO A 129 0.49 -17.27 0.50
CA PRO A 129 1.83 -17.31 1.05
C PRO A 129 2.21 -18.74 1.47
N GLY A 130 3.51 -19.05 1.37
CA GLY A 130 4.09 -20.32 1.82
C GLY A 130 4.14 -21.41 0.74
N LEU A 131 4.57 -22.61 1.13
CA LEU A 131 4.87 -23.73 0.21
C LEU A 131 3.66 -24.27 -0.56
N LEU A 132 2.44 -23.96 -0.11
CA LEU A 132 1.20 -24.33 -0.79
C LEU A 132 0.72 -23.26 -1.78
N GLY A 133 1.48 -22.17 -1.92
CA GLY A 133 1.26 -21.13 -2.92
C GLY A 133 1.52 -21.66 -4.32
N GLN A 134 0.57 -21.48 -5.23
CA GLN A 134 0.83 -21.68 -6.65
C GLN A 134 1.39 -20.41 -7.24
N GLU A 135 2.43 -20.56 -8.07
CA GLU A 135 2.92 -19.49 -8.92
C GLU A 135 1.84 -19.12 -9.94
N ILE A 136 1.47 -17.84 -9.96
CA ILE A 136 0.46 -17.29 -10.87
C ILE A 136 1.08 -16.40 -11.95
N GLY A 137 2.37 -16.05 -11.80
CA GLY A 137 3.13 -15.30 -12.79
C GLY A 137 4.44 -14.77 -12.25
N GLN A 138 5.23 -14.16 -13.14
CA GLN A 138 6.48 -13.48 -12.81
C GLN A 138 6.49 -12.09 -13.43
N ILE A 139 7.01 -11.13 -12.69
CA ILE A 139 7.30 -9.78 -13.15
C ILE A 139 8.79 -9.72 -13.44
N LYS A 140 9.20 -9.37 -14.67
CA LYS A 140 10.60 -9.37 -15.11
C LYS A 140 10.98 -8.03 -15.68
N ASN A 141 11.92 -7.33 -15.02
CA ASN A 141 12.46 -6.04 -15.48
C ASN A 141 11.39 -4.96 -15.72
N GLU A 142 10.26 -5.05 -15.03
CA GLU A 142 9.22 -4.03 -15.08
C GLU A 142 9.31 -3.14 -13.85
N ASP A 143 9.12 -1.83 -14.07
CA ASP A 143 9.11 -0.83 -13.01
C ASP A 143 7.68 -0.67 -12.48
N LEU A 144 7.17 -1.72 -11.84
CA LEU A 144 5.81 -1.71 -11.28
C LEU A 144 5.86 -1.34 -9.80
N GLN A 145 5.01 -0.37 -9.44
CA GLN A 145 4.67 -0.08 -8.07
C GLN A 145 3.39 -0.83 -7.68
N PHE A 146 3.39 -1.44 -6.50
CA PHE A 146 2.24 -2.15 -5.97
C PHE A 146 1.77 -1.54 -4.67
N ARG A 147 0.44 -1.37 -4.55
CA ARG A 147 -0.19 -1.03 -3.27
C ARG A 147 -0.19 -2.24 -2.36
N MET A 148 0.14 -2.02 -1.10
CA MET A 148 0.17 -3.05 -0.08
C MET A 148 -1.24 -3.33 0.46
N LEU A 149 -1.53 -4.58 0.79
CA LEU A 149 -2.74 -4.99 1.51
C LEU A 149 -2.41 -5.57 2.90
N GLY A 150 -1.20 -6.11 3.06
CA GLY A 150 -0.76 -6.71 4.30
C GLY A 150 0.50 -7.54 4.12
N CYS A 151 0.95 -8.18 5.18
CA CYS A 151 2.14 -9.01 5.20
C CYS A 151 1.98 -10.24 6.09
N ARG A 152 2.74 -11.30 5.81
CA ARG A 152 2.77 -12.53 6.62
C ARG A 152 4.10 -13.25 6.50
N GLY A 153 4.89 -13.30 7.57
CA GLY A 153 6.22 -13.89 7.53
C GLY A 153 7.12 -13.14 6.56
N GLU A 154 7.67 -13.84 5.57
CA GLU A 154 8.48 -13.26 4.48
C GLU A 154 7.63 -12.76 3.29
N TRP A 155 6.29 -12.84 3.38
CA TRP A 155 5.42 -12.58 2.24
C TRP A 155 4.72 -11.24 2.37
N LEU A 156 4.57 -10.56 1.24
CA LEU A 156 3.81 -9.33 1.12
C LEU A 156 2.59 -9.56 0.24
N GLN A 157 1.42 -9.12 0.69
CA GLN A 157 0.20 -9.12 -0.10
C GLN A 157 0.05 -7.76 -0.78
N VAL A 158 -0.14 -7.78 -2.10
CA VAL A 158 -0.19 -6.57 -2.92
C VAL A 158 -1.29 -6.63 -3.97
N ILE A 159 -1.64 -5.46 -4.53
CA ILE A 159 -2.56 -5.35 -5.67
C ILE A 159 -1.74 -5.27 -6.97
N ASN A 160 -1.91 -6.24 -7.86
CA ASN A 160 -1.44 -6.23 -9.23
C ASN A 160 -2.60 -5.86 -10.18
N ALA A 161 -2.35 -4.96 -11.15
CA ALA A 161 -3.40 -4.46 -12.05
C ALA A 161 -4.04 -5.55 -12.93
N GLU A 162 -3.29 -6.58 -13.30
CA GLU A 162 -3.77 -7.66 -14.18
C GLU A 162 -4.30 -8.87 -13.40
N LYS A 163 -3.69 -9.16 -12.25
CA LYS A 163 -3.93 -10.39 -11.47
C LYS A 163 -4.73 -10.15 -10.19
N GLY A 164 -5.02 -8.90 -9.86
CA GLY A 164 -5.69 -8.53 -8.61
C GLY A 164 -4.80 -8.78 -7.40
N ASN A 165 -5.36 -9.36 -6.35
CA ASN A 165 -4.66 -9.58 -5.09
C ASN A 165 -3.69 -10.75 -5.19
N VAL A 166 -2.40 -10.49 -4.99
CA VAL A 166 -1.33 -11.48 -5.12
C VAL A 166 -0.38 -11.43 -3.93
N TRP A 167 0.39 -12.50 -3.73
CA TRP A 167 1.47 -12.57 -2.75
C TRP A 167 2.83 -12.55 -3.46
N ILE A 168 3.77 -11.77 -2.94
CA ILE A 168 5.15 -11.71 -3.42
C ILE A 168 6.12 -12.03 -2.29
N ASP A 169 7.24 -12.65 -2.63
CA ASP A 169 8.30 -13.07 -1.70
C ASP A 169 9.51 -12.11 -1.69
N ARG A 170 9.57 -11.20 -2.66
CA ARG A 170 10.65 -10.22 -2.83
C ARG A 170 10.08 -8.86 -3.27
N TRP A 171 10.60 -7.78 -2.70
CA TRP A 171 10.23 -6.40 -3.06
C TRP A 171 11.36 -5.41 -2.72
N CYS A 172 11.22 -4.18 -3.23
CA CYS A 172 12.06 -3.05 -2.89
C CYS A 172 11.22 -1.89 -2.33
N ALA A 173 11.79 -1.11 -1.41
CA ALA A 173 11.12 0.02 -0.78
C ALA A 173 11.64 1.40 -1.22
N LYS A 174 12.54 1.42 -2.21
CA LYS A 174 12.96 2.65 -2.87
C LYS A 174 12.02 2.90 -4.03
N GLU A 175 11.56 4.14 -4.14
CA GLU A 175 10.78 4.60 -5.29
C GLU A 175 11.56 4.38 -6.60
N GLU A 176 12.86 4.66 -6.59
CA GLU A 176 13.78 4.44 -7.71
C GLU A 176 14.16 2.96 -7.95
N GLY A 177 13.70 2.05 -7.09
CA GLY A 177 14.09 0.64 -7.07
C GLY A 177 15.42 0.34 -6.38
N CYS A 178 15.70 -0.97 -6.29
CA CYS A 178 16.87 -1.57 -5.64
C CYS A 178 17.79 -2.26 -6.65
N ALA A 179 17.46 -2.24 -7.94
CA ALA A 179 18.37 -2.66 -9.00
C ALA A 179 19.37 -1.53 -9.25
N GLY A 180 20.67 -1.83 -9.15
CA GLY A 180 21.77 -0.89 -9.34
C GLY A 180 22.93 -1.58 -10.00
#